data_AF-A0A2N3EJR2-F1
#
_entry.id   AF-A0A2N3EJR2-F1
#
_cell.length_a   1.000
_cell.length_b   1.000
_cell.length_c   1.000
_cell.angle_alpha   90.00
_cell.angle_beta   90.00
_cell.angle_gamma   90.00
#
_symmetry.space_group_name_H-M   'P 1'
#
loop_
_entity.id
_entity.type
_entity.pdbx_description
1 polymer ?
#
loop_
_entity_poly.entity_id
_entity_poly.type
_entity_poly.pdbx_seq_one_letter_code
_entity_poly.pdbx_strand_id
1 'polypeptide(L)'
;MLDSGVDRVPVSRPGFFSRLATTLARLVVPVVALCLVLGVAFLLRDMPMQEARHLSVIDPRLDTGDWLTWGLVVLPAVFFVLNLTSRRYGAALTLTATFISWLLIGGAVGWAVHEGIVANFATEIAPYPEAAALVGALATAQLVNVLTFDWMRGIPWWKAPFLAALIGGVAFSAAFNMRPTALWDDGMVARLIVESGLYFSWALLQLLPTGMMRRTIRPLPGFGGA
;
A
#
# COMPACT_ATOMS: atom_id res chain seq x y z
N MET A 1 -46.46 -23.96 29.69
CA MET A 1 -46.45 -22.49 29.64
C MET A 1 -45.41 -21.98 30.62
N LEU A 2 -44.18 -21.80 30.18
CA LEU A 2 -43.12 -21.14 30.95
C LEU A 2 -42.41 -20.20 29.99
N ASP A 3 -43.04 -19.05 29.76
CA ASP A 3 -42.45 -17.93 29.05
C ASP A 3 -41.71 -17.11 30.12
N SER A 4 -40.53 -17.60 30.53
CA SER A 4 -39.66 -16.85 31.42
C SER A 4 -39.06 -15.70 30.61
N GLY A 5 -39.68 -14.53 30.74
CA GLY A 5 -39.22 -13.28 30.17
C GLY A 5 -37.77 -13.03 30.51
N VAL A 6 -36.88 -13.31 29.57
CA VAL A 6 -35.52 -12.79 29.59
C VAL A 6 -35.67 -11.29 29.35
N ASP A 7 -35.60 -10.51 30.42
CA ASP A 7 -35.45 -9.06 30.36
C ASP A 7 -34.27 -8.75 29.45
N ARG A 8 -34.57 -8.39 28.19
CA ARG A 8 -33.55 -7.94 27.25
C ARG A 8 -33.11 -6.57 27.74
N VAL A 9 -32.04 -6.55 28.53
CA VAL A 9 -31.35 -5.30 28.91
C VAL A 9 -31.16 -4.50 27.61
N PRO A 10 -31.74 -3.29 27.48
CA PRO A 10 -31.63 -2.54 26.26
C PRO A 10 -30.15 -2.17 26.06
N VAL A 11 -29.52 -2.77 25.07
CA VAL A 11 -28.15 -2.42 24.69
C VAL A 11 -28.17 -1.00 24.18
N SER A 12 -27.77 -0.06 25.04
CA SER A 12 -27.62 1.35 24.69
C SER A 12 -26.73 1.45 23.44
N ARG A 13 -27.25 2.08 22.38
CA ARG A 13 -26.45 2.34 21.18
C ARG A 13 -25.28 3.22 21.61
N PRO A 14 -24.02 2.85 21.28
CA PRO A 14 -22.87 3.63 21.70
C PRO A 14 -23.03 5.08 21.24
N GLY A 15 -22.83 6.01 22.17
CA GLY A 15 -22.86 7.44 21.90
C GLY A 15 -21.90 7.83 20.78
N PHE A 16 -22.08 9.04 20.23
CA PHE A 16 -21.23 9.54 19.14
C PHE A 16 -19.73 9.47 19.48
N PHE A 17 -19.35 9.95 20.68
CA PHE A 17 -17.96 10.00 21.12
C PHE A 17 -17.31 8.62 21.26
N SER A 18 -18.03 7.60 21.74
CA SER A 18 -17.46 6.25 21.86
C SER A 18 -17.28 5.57 20.51
N ARG A 19 -18.18 5.80 19.56
CA ARG A 19 -18.01 5.36 18.17
C ARG A 19 -16.81 6.03 17.51
N LEU A 20 -16.67 7.35 17.70
CA LEU A 20 -15.53 8.10 17.19
C LEU A 20 -14.20 7.58 17.76
N ALA A 21 -14.10 7.45 19.08
CA ALA A 21 -12.90 6.94 19.75
C ALA A 21 -12.53 5.53 19.29
N THR A 22 -13.52 4.66 19.12
CA THR A 22 -13.30 3.29 18.61
C THR A 22 -12.78 3.29 17.17
N THR A 23 -13.32 4.14 16.30
CA THR A 23 -12.84 4.27 14.92
C THR A 23 -11.41 4.80 14.88
N LEU A 24 -11.10 5.83 15.67
CA LEU A 24 -9.75 6.37 15.76
C LEU A 24 -8.75 5.31 16.24
N ALA A 25 -9.10 4.54 17.28
CA ALA A 25 -8.26 3.44 17.76
C ALA A 25 -7.99 2.38 16.68
N ARG A 26 -8.97 2.10 15.81
CA ARG A 26 -8.81 1.14 14.69
C ARG A 26 -7.92 1.65 13.57
N LEU A 27 -7.77 2.98 13.45
CA LEU A 27 -6.92 3.60 12.42
C LEU A 27 -5.43 3.62 12.81
N VAL A 28 -5.10 3.55 14.11
CA VAL A 28 -3.72 3.66 14.59
C VAL A 28 -2.78 2.65 13.92
N VAL A 29 -3.10 1.36 14.01
CA VAL A 29 -2.26 0.29 13.47
C VAL A 29 -2.06 0.40 11.95
N PRO A 30 -3.11 0.50 11.12
CA PRO A 30 -2.91 0.58 9.67
C PRO A 30 -2.20 1.88 9.24
N VAL A 31 -2.49 3.02 9.87
CA VAL A 31 -1.81 4.28 9.57
C VAL A 31 -0.32 4.18 9.89
N VAL A 32 0.03 3.70 11.09
CA VAL A 32 1.44 3.51 11.49
C VAL A 32 2.15 2.53 10.57
N ALA A 33 1.51 1.40 10.23
CA ALA A 33 2.10 0.42 9.32
C ALA A 33 2.36 0.99 7.92
N LEU A 34 1.42 1.75 7.36
CA LEU A 34 1.60 2.42 6.07
C LEU A 34 2.73 3.45 6.13
N CYS A 35 2.78 4.29 7.18
CA CYS A 35 3.85 5.26 7.37
C CYS A 35 5.22 4.58 7.51
N LEU A 36 5.31 3.47 8.26
CA LEU A 36 6.54 2.72 8.42
C LEU A 36 7.03 2.13 7.10
N VAL A 37 6.16 1.48 6.33
CA VAL A 37 6.55 0.91 5.03
C VAL A 37 7.02 2.00 4.07
N LEU A 38 6.29 3.11 3.97
CA LEU A 38 6.67 4.24 3.11
C LEU A 38 7.97 4.90 3.57
N GLY A 39 8.17 5.04 4.89
CA GLY A 39 9.41 5.53 5.47
C GLY A 39 10.60 4.62 5.18
N VAL A 40 10.45 3.30 5.33
CA VAL A 40 11.50 2.33 4.99
C VAL A 40 11.81 2.38 3.49
N ALA A 41 10.78 2.40 2.62
CA ALA A 41 10.99 2.53 1.18
C ALA A 41 11.73 3.83 0.83
N PHE A 42 11.43 4.93 1.52
CA PHE A 42 12.12 6.20 1.36
C PHE A 42 13.60 6.15 1.81
N LEU A 43 13.89 5.51 2.95
CA LEU A 43 15.27 5.35 3.45
C LEU A 43 16.13 4.46 2.53
N LEU A 44 15.50 3.55 1.81
CA LEU A 44 16.17 2.64 0.87
C LEU A 44 16.18 3.16 -0.57
N ARG A 45 15.66 4.37 -0.83
CA ARG A 45 15.45 4.88 -2.20
C ARG A 45 16.72 5.04 -3.01
N ASP A 46 17.85 5.32 -2.35
CA ASP A 46 19.15 5.57 -3.00
C ASP A 46 20.05 4.32 -3.03
N MET A 47 19.57 3.18 -2.52
CA MET A 47 20.32 1.93 -2.50
C MET A 47 19.97 1.08 -3.74
N PRO A 48 20.84 0.99 -4.77
CA PRO A 48 20.54 0.20 -5.96
C PRO A 48 20.49 -1.30 -5.62
N MET A 49 19.55 -2.01 -6.22
CA MET A 49 19.45 -3.47 -6.10
C MET A 49 20.40 -4.14 -7.10
N GLN A 50 21.67 -4.28 -6.70
CA GLN A 50 22.71 -4.83 -7.58
C GLN A 50 22.42 -6.25 -8.05
N GLU A 51 21.69 -7.01 -7.25
CA GLU A 51 21.31 -8.39 -7.53
C GLU A 51 20.49 -8.48 -8.81
N ALA A 52 19.60 -7.52 -9.08
CA ALA A 52 18.75 -7.53 -10.27
C ALA A 52 19.52 -7.26 -11.59
N ARG A 53 20.80 -6.87 -11.52
CA ARG A 53 21.63 -6.66 -12.72
C ARG A 53 21.86 -7.94 -13.53
N HIS A 54 21.68 -9.12 -12.94
CA HIS A 54 21.76 -10.39 -13.68
C HIS A 54 20.77 -10.48 -14.85
N LEU A 55 19.68 -9.69 -14.83
CA LEU A 55 18.70 -9.65 -15.92
C LEU A 55 19.30 -9.13 -17.24
N SER A 56 20.36 -8.31 -17.18
CA SER A 56 21.06 -7.81 -18.38
C SER A 56 21.80 -8.91 -19.15
N VAL A 57 22.10 -10.04 -18.50
CA VAL A 57 22.67 -11.23 -19.14
C VAL A 57 21.64 -11.91 -20.04
N ILE A 58 20.34 -11.82 -19.69
CA ILE A 58 19.24 -12.41 -20.47
C ILE A 58 18.91 -11.51 -21.67
N ASP A 59 18.74 -10.21 -21.43
CA ASP A 59 18.57 -9.18 -22.46
C ASP A 59 19.20 -7.89 -21.95
N PRO A 60 20.16 -7.28 -22.67
CA PRO A 60 20.77 -6.01 -22.28
C PRO A 60 19.78 -4.88 -21.98
N ARG A 61 18.58 -4.92 -22.57
CA ARG A 61 17.51 -3.93 -22.31
C ARG A 61 16.95 -4.03 -20.89
N LEU A 62 17.06 -5.17 -20.24
CA LEU A 62 16.57 -5.42 -18.88
C LEU A 62 17.57 -4.98 -17.79
N ASP A 63 18.56 -4.16 -18.13
CA ASP A 63 19.47 -3.63 -17.12
C ASP A 63 18.70 -2.77 -16.09
N THR A 64 18.88 -3.12 -14.83
CA THR A 64 18.22 -2.51 -13.68
C THR A 64 19.16 -1.60 -12.90
N GLY A 65 20.44 -1.56 -13.26
CA GLY A 65 21.53 -1.10 -12.42
C GLY A 65 21.45 0.35 -11.97
N ASP A 66 20.73 1.19 -12.72
CA ASP A 66 20.70 2.65 -12.52
C ASP A 66 19.34 3.17 -12.04
N TRP A 67 18.30 2.33 -11.99
CA TRP A 67 16.94 2.79 -11.68
C TRP A 67 16.18 1.92 -10.67
N LEU A 68 16.51 0.62 -10.53
CA LEU A 68 15.84 -0.25 -9.57
C LEU A 68 16.55 -0.19 -8.21
N THR A 69 15.85 0.33 -7.21
CA THR A 69 16.39 0.51 -5.86
C THR A 69 15.66 -0.34 -4.85
N TRP A 70 16.30 -0.61 -3.71
CA TRP A 70 15.67 -1.34 -2.60
C TRP A 70 14.40 -0.65 -2.09
N GLY A 71 14.31 0.69 -2.25
CA GLY A 71 13.07 1.43 -2.01
C GLY A 71 11.90 0.95 -2.88
N LEU A 72 12.11 0.81 -4.19
CA LEU A 72 11.10 0.28 -5.12
C LEU A 72 10.76 -1.19 -4.85
N VAL A 73 11.72 -1.98 -4.38
CA VAL A 73 11.52 -3.40 -4.02
C VAL A 73 10.66 -3.56 -2.76
N VAL A 74 10.81 -2.65 -1.79
CA VAL A 74 10.03 -2.66 -0.54
C VAL A 74 8.66 -2.01 -0.70
N LEU A 75 8.52 -1.04 -1.61
CA LEU A 75 7.29 -0.27 -1.83
C LEU A 75 6.00 -1.12 -1.95
N PRO A 76 5.99 -2.30 -2.62
CA PRO A 76 4.77 -3.10 -2.75
C PRO A 76 4.29 -3.71 -1.43
N ALA A 77 5.08 -3.67 -0.35
CA ALA A 77 4.63 -4.03 1.00
C ALA A 77 3.47 -3.14 1.48
N VAL A 78 3.26 -1.96 0.88
CA VAL A 78 2.07 -1.14 1.07
C VAL A 78 0.81 -1.95 0.76
N PHE A 79 0.79 -2.71 -0.34
CA PHE A 79 -0.37 -3.52 -0.73
C PHE A 79 -0.66 -4.64 0.27
N PHE A 80 0.37 -5.21 0.89
CA PHE A 80 0.19 -6.19 1.96
C PHE A 80 -0.53 -5.57 3.17
N VAL A 81 -0.09 -4.39 3.63
CA VAL A 81 -0.77 -3.66 4.73
C VAL A 81 -2.21 -3.35 4.36
N LEU A 82 -2.46 -2.88 3.13
CA LEU A 82 -3.81 -2.60 2.64
C LEU A 82 -4.68 -3.86 2.60
N ASN A 83 -4.15 -4.99 2.16
CA ASN A 83 -4.87 -6.26 2.10
C ASN A 83 -5.28 -6.75 3.50
N LEU A 84 -4.36 -6.68 4.47
CA LEU A 84 -4.67 -7.02 5.87
C LEU A 84 -5.72 -6.07 6.47
N THR A 85 -5.60 -4.78 6.19
CA THR A 85 -6.53 -3.75 6.67
C THR A 85 -7.91 -3.94 6.07
N SER A 86 -8.00 -4.15 4.75
CA SER A 86 -9.25 -4.40 4.03
C SER A 86 -9.91 -5.70 4.48
N ARG A 87 -9.12 -6.74 4.75
CA ARG A 87 -9.62 -7.98 5.35
C ARG A 87 -10.28 -7.74 6.70
N ARG A 88 -9.68 -6.91 7.55
CA ARG A 88 -10.14 -6.67 8.92
C ARG A 88 -11.29 -5.68 9.00
N TYR A 89 -11.18 -4.57 8.28
CA TYR A 89 -12.00 -3.37 8.46
C TYR A 89 -12.70 -2.91 7.18
N GLY A 90 -12.57 -3.62 6.06
CA GLY A 90 -13.24 -3.28 4.80
C GLY A 90 -12.67 -2.03 4.11
N ALA A 91 -13.12 -1.78 2.87
CA ALA A 91 -12.56 -0.74 2.01
C ALA A 91 -12.59 0.67 2.63
N ALA A 92 -13.71 1.07 3.25
CA ALA A 92 -13.89 2.43 3.76
C ALA A 92 -12.84 2.81 4.83
N LEU A 93 -12.60 1.93 5.81
CA LEU A 93 -11.60 2.20 6.85
C LEU A 93 -10.19 2.12 6.27
N THR A 94 -9.92 1.17 5.36
CA THR A 94 -8.62 1.10 4.69
C THR A 94 -8.30 2.37 3.93
N LEU A 95 -9.23 2.89 3.12
CA LEU A 95 -9.03 4.15 2.39
C LEU A 95 -8.85 5.34 3.33
N THR A 96 -9.57 5.36 4.45
CA THR A 96 -9.40 6.40 5.48
C THR A 96 -8.00 6.33 6.10
N ALA A 97 -7.51 5.13 6.43
CA ALA A 97 -6.16 4.95 6.95
C ALA A 97 -5.10 5.38 5.93
N THR A 98 -5.28 5.03 4.66
CA THR A 98 -4.40 5.45 3.56
C THR A 98 -4.36 6.97 3.42
N PHE A 99 -5.52 7.64 3.43
CA PHE A 99 -5.57 9.10 3.35
C PHE A 99 -4.87 9.76 4.54
N ILE A 100 -5.10 9.26 5.77
CA ILE A 100 -4.43 9.79 6.97
C ILE A 100 -2.91 9.57 6.89
N SER A 101 -2.43 8.42 6.41
CA SER A 101 -0.99 8.21 6.24
C SER A 101 -0.37 9.19 5.26
N TRP A 102 -1.07 9.53 4.17
CA TRP A 102 -0.64 10.59 3.24
C TRP A 102 -0.54 11.94 3.91
N LEU A 103 -1.54 12.33 4.72
CA LEU A 103 -1.51 13.59 5.47
C LEU A 103 -0.35 13.63 6.47
N LEU A 104 -0.07 12.54 7.17
CA LEU A 104 1.04 12.47 8.13
C LEU A 104 2.40 12.56 7.44
N ILE A 105 2.61 11.83 6.35
CA ILE A 105 3.87 11.86 5.60
C ILE A 105 4.06 13.22 4.94
N GLY A 106 3.05 13.73 4.25
CA GLY A 106 3.10 15.05 3.61
C GLY A 106 3.30 16.17 4.64
N GLY A 107 2.63 16.08 5.79
CA GLY A 107 2.83 17.00 6.90
C GLY A 107 4.23 16.94 7.50
N ALA A 108 4.80 15.75 7.69
CA ALA A 108 6.16 15.57 8.18
C ALA A 108 7.21 16.12 7.19
N VAL A 109 7.02 15.89 5.89
CA VAL A 109 7.88 16.46 4.84
C VAL A 109 7.76 17.98 4.80
N GLY A 110 6.54 18.52 4.81
CA GLY A 110 6.32 19.97 4.83
C GLY A 110 6.92 20.65 6.07
N TRP A 111 6.79 20.02 7.23
CA TRP A 111 7.42 20.47 8.47
C TRP A 111 8.96 20.41 8.38
N ALA A 112 9.53 19.33 7.86
CA ALA A 112 10.99 19.22 7.71
C ALA A 112 11.58 20.28 6.76
N VAL A 113 10.86 20.64 5.69
CA VAL A 113 11.23 21.75 4.80
C VAL A 113 11.10 23.09 5.52
N HIS A 114 10.02 23.32 6.27
CA HIS A 114 9.81 24.56 7.03
C HIS A 114 10.90 24.81 8.07
N GLU A 115 11.27 23.78 8.84
CA GLU A 115 12.32 23.86 9.87
C GLU A 115 13.75 23.88 9.29
N GLY A 116 13.90 23.80 7.97
CA GLY A 116 15.20 23.78 7.30
C GLY A 116 16.01 22.49 7.52
N ILE A 117 15.36 21.42 8.01
CA ILE A 117 15.95 20.08 8.07
C ILE A 117 16.22 19.55 6.65
N VAL A 118 15.30 19.86 5.73
CA VAL A 118 15.46 19.66 4.29
C VAL A 118 15.67 21.03 3.66
N ALA A 119 16.90 21.34 3.27
CA ALA A 119 17.26 22.65 2.74
C ALA A 119 16.76 22.85 1.30
N ASN A 120 16.81 21.79 0.50
CA ASN A 120 16.26 21.81 -0.86
C ASN A 120 15.54 20.49 -1.20
N PHE A 121 14.21 20.57 -1.28
CA PHE A 121 13.35 19.45 -1.63
C PHE A 121 13.77 18.73 -2.93
N ALA A 122 14.11 19.49 -3.97
CA ALA A 122 14.38 18.92 -5.29
C ALA A 122 15.65 18.07 -5.33
N THR A 123 16.65 18.42 -4.51
CA THR A 123 17.94 17.72 -4.46
C THR A 123 17.99 16.65 -3.37
N GLU A 124 17.31 16.85 -2.24
CA GLU A 124 17.38 15.94 -1.10
C GLU A 124 16.27 14.89 -1.09
N ILE A 125 15.09 15.22 -1.64
CA ILE A 125 13.94 14.30 -1.66
C ILE A 125 13.76 13.72 -3.06
N ALA A 126 13.33 14.56 -3.99
CA ALA A 126 13.14 14.23 -5.40
C ALA A 126 12.77 15.50 -6.16
N PRO A 127 13.07 15.59 -7.48
CA PRO A 127 12.55 16.68 -8.27
C PRO A 127 11.01 16.65 -8.29
N TYR A 128 10.40 17.84 -8.34
CA TYR A 128 8.94 17.99 -8.14
C TYR A 128 8.08 17.16 -9.10
N PRO A 129 8.38 17.06 -10.41
CA PRO A 129 7.59 16.23 -11.32
C PRO A 129 7.61 14.75 -10.95
N GLU A 130 8.77 14.22 -10.56
CA GLU A 130 8.98 12.84 -10.15
C GLU A 130 8.27 12.54 -8.83
N ALA A 131 8.35 13.47 -7.86
CA ALA A 131 7.63 13.36 -6.61
C ALA A 131 6.11 13.34 -6.84
N ALA A 132 5.60 14.24 -7.68
CA ALA A 132 4.19 14.30 -8.03
C ALA A 132 3.72 13.03 -8.76
N ALA A 133 4.52 12.51 -9.70
CA ALA A 133 4.24 11.27 -10.41
C ALA A 133 4.23 10.06 -9.46
N LEU A 134 5.18 9.97 -8.53
CA LEU A 134 5.23 8.91 -7.51
C LEU A 134 3.98 8.93 -6.62
N VAL A 135 3.62 10.11 -6.10
CA VAL A 135 2.44 10.28 -5.24
C VAL A 135 1.17 9.93 -6.01
N GLY A 136 1.01 10.42 -7.23
CA GLY A 136 -0.16 10.13 -8.06
C GLY A 136 -0.28 8.65 -8.42
N ALA A 137 0.82 8.02 -8.82
CA ALA A 137 0.87 6.59 -9.13
C ALA A 137 0.56 5.73 -7.91
N LEU A 138 1.13 6.07 -6.75
CA LEU A 138 0.89 5.33 -5.51
C LEU A 138 -0.54 5.49 -5.00
N ALA A 139 -1.10 6.71 -5.03
CA ALA A 139 -2.49 6.94 -4.66
C ALA A 139 -3.44 6.13 -5.56
N THR A 140 -3.18 6.12 -6.87
CA THR A 140 -3.96 5.34 -7.85
C THR A 140 -3.87 3.84 -7.55
N ALA A 141 -2.66 3.32 -7.34
CA ALA A 141 -2.41 1.92 -7.05
C ALA A 141 -3.03 1.46 -5.72
N GLN A 142 -3.00 2.30 -4.69
CA GLN A 142 -3.62 2.00 -3.40
C GLN A 142 -5.16 1.94 -3.53
N LEU A 143 -5.77 2.85 -4.30
CA LEU A 143 -7.20 2.81 -4.61
C LEU A 143 -7.56 1.53 -5.36
N VAL A 144 -6.85 1.22 -6.44
CA VAL A 144 -7.03 0.00 -7.23
C VAL A 144 -6.90 -1.23 -6.34
N ASN A 145 -5.83 -1.35 -5.56
CA ASN A 145 -5.62 -2.48 -4.65
C ASN A 145 -6.80 -2.66 -3.68
N VAL A 146 -7.25 -1.60 -3.01
CA VAL A 146 -8.34 -1.69 -2.02
C VAL A 146 -9.66 -2.10 -2.67
N LEU A 147 -10.02 -1.48 -3.81
CA LEU A 147 -11.26 -1.79 -4.53
C LEU A 147 -11.24 -3.20 -5.09
N THR A 148 -10.12 -3.61 -5.68
CA THR A 148 -9.92 -4.94 -6.23
C THR A 148 -9.97 -6.00 -5.12
N PHE A 149 -9.36 -5.76 -3.96
CA PHE A 149 -9.49 -6.64 -2.79
C PHE A 149 -10.95 -6.80 -2.34
N ASP A 150 -11.67 -5.68 -2.21
CA ASP A 150 -13.06 -5.66 -1.75
C ASP A 150 -13.99 -6.41 -2.71
N TRP A 151 -13.73 -6.30 -4.02
CA TRP A 151 -14.46 -7.02 -5.06
C TRP A 151 -14.18 -8.52 -5.06
N MET A 152 -12.93 -8.94 -4.77
CA MET A 152 -12.51 -10.34 -4.91
C MET A 152 -12.51 -11.13 -3.60
N ARG A 153 -12.84 -10.51 -2.46
CA ARG A 153 -12.94 -11.18 -1.16
C ARG A 153 -13.90 -12.37 -1.21
N GLY A 154 -13.60 -13.39 -0.42
CA GLY A 154 -14.36 -14.65 -0.38
C GLY A 154 -13.46 -15.86 -0.61
N ILE A 155 -14.03 -16.89 -1.24
CA ILE A 155 -13.35 -18.16 -1.53
C ILE A 155 -12.86 -18.17 -2.99
N PRO A 156 -11.63 -18.67 -3.28
CA PRO A 156 -10.61 -19.08 -2.31
C PRO A 156 -9.89 -17.88 -1.67
N TRP A 157 -9.41 -18.06 -0.44
CA TRP A 157 -8.88 -16.96 0.39
C TRP A 157 -7.68 -16.23 -0.20
N TRP A 158 -6.89 -16.89 -1.05
CA TRP A 158 -5.67 -16.34 -1.64
C TRP A 158 -5.96 -15.39 -2.82
N LYS A 159 -7.14 -15.52 -3.45
CA LYS A 159 -7.49 -14.78 -4.66
C LYS A 159 -7.46 -13.27 -4.43
N ALA A 160 -8.14 -12.81 -3.37
CA ALA A 160 -8.24 -11.39 -3.06
C ALA A 160 -6.87 -10.74 -2.77
N PRO A 161 -6.04 -11.23 -1.82
CA PRO A 161 -4.74 -10.61 -1.55
C PRO A 161 -3.81 -10.67 -2.78
N PHE A 162 -3.72 -11.80 -3.48
CA PHE A 162 -2.83 -11.96 -4.64
C PHE A 162 -3.19 -10.96 -5.75
N LEU A 163 -4.43 -11.02 -6.24
CA LEU A 163 -4.83 -10.22 -7.40
C LEU A 163 -4.92 -8.72 -7.05
N ALA A 164 -5.28 -8.35 -5.81
CA ALA A 164 -5.23 -6.95 -5.38
C ALA A 164 -3.81 -6.38 -5.45
N ALA A 165 -2.83 -7.09 -4.87
CA ALA A 165 -1.44 -6.62 -4.88
C ALA A 165 -0.85 -6.60 -6.30
N LEU A 166 -1.15 -7.61 -7.12
CA LEU A 166 -0.67 -7.67 -8.50
C LEU A 166 -1.25 -6.54 -9.35
N ILE A 167 -2.58 -6.38 -9.35
CA ILE A 167 -3.26 -5.36 -10.18
C ILE A 167 -2.92 -3.95 -9.67
N GLY A 168 -2.85 -3.75 -8.35
CA GLY A 168 -2.37 -2.50 -7.76
C GLY A 168 -0.94 -2.17 -8.17
N GLY A 169 -0.03 -3.15 -8.13
CA GLY A 169 1.36 -2.98 -8.56
C GLY A 169 1.50 -2.66 -10.05
N VAL A 170 0.77 -3.37 -10.92
CA VAL A 170 0.74 -3.07 -12.37
C VAL A 170 0.17 -1.68 -12.63
N ALA A 171 -0.88 -1.26 -11.90
CA ALA A 171 -1.43 0.08 -12.00
C ALA A 171 -0.41 1.15 -11.55
N PHE A 172 0.36 0.90 -10.49
CA PHE A 172 1.47 1.76 -10.08
C PHE A 172 2.50 1.88 -11.20
N SER A 173 2.98 0.75 -11.72
CA SER A 173 3.99 0.68 -12.78
C SER A 173 3.58 1.51 -13.99
N ALA A 174 2.36 1.29 -14.47
CA ALA A 174 1.81 1.99 -15.62
C ALA A 174 1.72 3.50 -15.36
N ALA A 175 1.18 3.91 -14.20
CA ALA A 175 1.02 5.33 -13.87
C ALA A 175 2.37 6.04 -13.61
N PHE A 176 3.32 5.37 -12.94
CA PHE A 176 4.62 5.96 -12.60
C PHE A 176 5.51 6.13 -13.83
N ASN A 177 5.41 5.24 -14.81
CA ASN A 177 6.12 5.37 -16.09
C ASN A 177 5.49 6.41 -17.03
N MET A 178 4.35 7.02 -16.67
CA MET A 178 3.82 8.21 -17.37
C MET A 178 4.51 9.51 -16.95
N ARG A 179 5.48 9.47 -16.03
CA ARG A 179 6.25 10.66 -15.63
C ARG A 179 6.96 11.29 -16.83
N PRO A 180 7.03 12.63 -16.94
CA PRO A 180 7.53 13.32 -18.14
C PRO A 180 8.94 12.91 -18.58
N THR A 181 9.83 12.59 -17.63
CA THR A 181 11.23 12.23 -17.88
C THR A 181 11.44 10.82 -18.43
N ALA A 182 10.40 9.99 -18.40
CA ALA A 182 10.48 8.57 -18.73
C ALA A 182 9.38 8.12 -19.72
N LEU A 183 8.53 9.06 -20.13
CA LEU A 183 7.42 8.81 -21.03
C LEU A 183 7.95 8.47 -22.42
N TRP A 184 7.63 7.27 -22.90
CA TRP A 184 8.01 6.76 -24.23
C TRP A 184 9.51 6.74 -24.54
N ASP A 185 10.36 6.62 -23.51
CA ASP A 185 11.78 6.33 -23.75
C ASP A 185 11.98 4.86 -24.19
N ASP A 186 13.15 4.58 -24.79
CA ASP A 186 13.49 3.24 -25.29
C ASP A 186 13.51 2.16 -24.19
N GLY A 187 13.67 2.59 -22.93
CA GLY A 187 13.72 1.73 -21.74
C GLY A 187 12.35 1.44 -21.10
N MET A 188 11.27 2.12 -21.51
CA MET A 188 9.97 2.04 -20.84
C MET A 188 9.43 0.62 -20.79
N VAL A 189 9.47 -0.10 -21.91
CA VAL A 189 8.96 -1.47 -21.99
C VAL A 189 9.75 -2.40 -21.08
N ALA A 190 11.07 -2.26 -21.04
CA ALA A 190 11.92 -3.06 -20.16
C ALA A 190 11.62 -2.79 -18.68
N ARG A 191 11.48 -1.52 -18.29
CA ARG A 191 11.08 -1.14 -16.91
C ARG A 191 9.75 -1.77 -16.52
N LEU A 192 8.72 -1.66 -17.38
CA LEU A 192 7.41 -2.26 -17.13
C LEU A 192 7.48 -3.79 -16.96
N ILE A 193 8.33 -4.48 -17.73
CA ILE A 193 8.53 -5.93 -17.60
C ILE A 193 9.15 -6.27 -16.25
N VAL A 194 10.25 -5.61 -15.89
CA VAL A 194 10.96 -5.84 -14.63
C VAL A 194 10.05 -5.54 -13.43
N GLU A 195 9.39 -4.39 -13.46
CA GLU A 195 8.44 -3.96 -12.44
C GLU A 195 7.26 -4.94 -12.32
N SER A 196 6.68 -5.40 -13.43
CA SER A 196 5.61 -6.42 -13.40
C SER A 196 6.07 -7.72 -12.76
N GLY A 197 7.30 -8.16 -13.06
CA GLY A 197 7.91 -9.33 -12.41
C GLY A 197 8.10 -9.13 -10.91
N LEU A 198 8.54 -7.94 -10.49
CA LEU A 198 8.64 -7.55 -9.08
C LEU A 198 7.28 -7.61 -8.38
N TYR A 199 6.24 -6.98 -8.95
CA TYR A 199 4.89 -6.97 -8.36
C TYR A 199 4.26 -8.35 -8.31
N PHE A 200 4.47 -9.19 -9.32
CA PHE A 200 4.05 -10.59 -9.30
C PHE A 200 4.74 -11.37 -8.17
N SER A 201 6.07 -11.22 -8.05
CA SER A 201 6.86 -11.89 -7.02
C SER A 201 6.42 -11.47 -5.62
N TRP A 202 6.18 -10.17 -5.41
CA TRP A 202 5.63 -9.67 -4.15
C TRP A 202 4.23 -10.21 -3.91
N ALA A 203 3.32 -10.10 -4.88
CA ALA A 203 1.94 -10.59 -4.75
C ALA A 203 1.88 -12.07 -4.33
N LEU A 204 2.81 -12.89 -4.83
CA LEU A 204 2.98 -14.28 -4.41
C LEU A 204 3.59 -14.40 -3.01
N LEU A 205 4.69 -13.70 -2.74
CA LEU A 205 5.43 -13.76 -1.47
C LEU A 205 4.55 -13.37 -0.28
N GLN A 206 3.73 -12.33 -0.40
CA GLN A 206 2.83 -11.90 0.68
C GLN A 206 1.74 -12.93 1.03
N LEU A 207 1.47 -13.94 0.20
CA LEU A 207 0.46 -14.96 0.51
C LEU A 207 0.85 -15.79 1.73
N LEU A 208 2.15 -16.02 1.93
CA LEU A 208 2.66 -16.75 3.10
C LEU A 208 2.32 -16.03 4.42
N PRO A 209 2.78 -14.78 4.67
CA PRO A 209 2.43 -14.08 5.89
C PRO A 209 0.92 -13.78 5.98
N THR A 210 0.24 -13.52 4.87
CA THR A 210 -1.22 -13.35 4.86
C THR A 210 -1.92 -14.62 5.35
N GLY A 211 -1.49 -15.79 4.89
CA GLY A 211 -2.00 -17.10 5.31
C GLY A 211 -1.77 -17.37 6.79
N MET A 212 -0.56 -17.06 7.30
CA MET A 212 -0.20 -17.20 8.71
C MET A 212 -1.06 -16.30 9.61
N MET A 213 -1.26 -15.04 9.22
CA MET A 213 -2.03 -14.07 9.99
C MET A 213 -3.54 -14.22 9.81
N ARG A 214 -4.01 -15.04 8.86
CA ARG A 214 -5.43 -15.19 8.49
C ARG A 214 -6.33 -15.52 9.69
N ARG A 215 -5.84 -16.33 10.63
CA ARG A 215 -6.58 -16.74 11.84
C ARG A 215 -6.67 -15.64 12.90
N THR A 216 -5.64 -14.80 12.97
CA THR A 216 -5.51 -13.66 13.90
C THR A 216 -6.29 -12.46 13.40
N ILE A 217 -6.17 -12.15 12.10
CA ILE A 217 -6.83 -11.01 11.44
C ILE A 217 -8.14 -11.49 10.81
N ARG A 218 -9.18 -11.58 11.65
CA ARG A 218 -10.54 -11.96 11.22
C ARG A 218 -11.34 -10.74 10.77
N PRO A 219 -12.21 -10.86 9.75
CA PRO A 219 -13.11 -9.78 9.39
C PRO A 219 -13.93 -9.29 10.60
N LEU A 220 -14.02 -7.99 10.78
CA LEU A 220 -14.84 -7.40 11.84
C LEU A 220 -16.30 -7.30 11.36
N PRO A 221 -17.30 -7.73 12.15
CA PRO A 221 -18.71 -7.56 11.80
C PRO A 221 -19.04 -6.09 11.52
N GLY A 222 -19.89 -5.85 10.52
CA GLY A 222 -20.30 -4.50 10.11
C GLY A 222 -19.42 -3.82 9.06
N PHE A 223 -18.31 -4.44 8.64
CA PHE A 223 -17.42 -3.93 7.58
C PHE A 223 -17.45 -4.78 6.30
N GLY A 224 -18.56 -5.49 6.05
CA GLY A 224 -18.73 -6.36 4.88
C GLY A 224 -17.90 -7.65 4.91
N GLY A 225 -17.53 -8.14 6.10
CA GLY A 225 -16.71 -9.35 6.23
C GLY A 225 -17.40 -10.61 5.70
N ALA A 226 -16.73 -11.32 4.79
CA ALA A 226 -16.93 -12.74 4.48
C ALA A 226 -15.70 -13.54 4.97
#